data_AF-A0A935SRY7-F1
#
_entry.id   AF-A0A935SRY7-F1
#
_cell.length_a   1.000
_cell.length_b   1.000
_cell.length_c   1.000
_cell.angle_alpha   90.00
_cell.angle_beta   90.00
_cell.angle_gamma   90.00
#
_symmetry.space_group_name_H-M   'P 1'
#
loop_
_entity.id
_entity.type
_entity.pdbx_description
1 polymer ?
#
loop_
_entity_poly.entity_id
_entity_poly.type
_entity_poly.pdbx_seq_one_letter_code
_entity_poly.pdbx_strand_id
1 'polypeptide(L)'
;MIDGREQMIVNAFSSSYYFYQLLSYNYQLISMHTIHLHKLMFFAFHGLHEEEKIIGNDFELNVDVAFNTEEPVADLKQTINYVTVYEIIKKRMAIATPLLETIAEDMAALIYQLDARVQFISINIIKINVPINNFSGTVGITYKKKY
;
A
#
# COMPACT_ATOMS: atom_id res chain seq x y z
N MET A 1 7.78 15.10 56.95
CA MET A 1 8.76 15.31 55.87
C MET A 1 8.83 14.00 55.12
N ILE A 2 8.44 13.98 53.85
CA ILE A 2 8.40 12.76 53.04
C ILE A 2 9.86 12.37 52.74
N ASP A 3 10.22 11.09 52.89
CA ASP A 3 11.57 10.58 52.65
C ASP A 3 12.00 10.87 51.20
N GLY A 4 13.25 11.30 50.97
CA GLY A 4 13.80 11.56 49.65
C GLY A 4 13.70 10.35 48.69
N ARG A 5 13.61 9.13 49.23
CA ARG A 5 13.28 7.92 48.44
C ARG A 5 11.82 7.86 47.99
N GLU A 6 10.88 8.21 48.86
CA GLU A 6 9.46 8.31 48.48
C GLU A 6 9.24 9.42 47.43
N GLN A 7 9.95 10.54 47.55
CA GLN A 7 9.86 11.65 46.58
C GLN A 7 10.41 11.25 45.19
N MET A 8 11.47 10.45 45.14
CA MET A 8 12.04 9.92 43.90
C MET A 8 11.10 8.90 43.23
N ILE A 9 10.45 8.06 44.02
CA ILE A 9 9.47 7.07 43.55
C ILE A 9 8.20 7.77 43.00
N VAL A 10 7.68 8.79 43.69
CA VAL A 10 6.51 9.57 43.24
C VAL A 10 6.81 10.31 41.92
N ASN A 11 8.01 10.89 41.78
CA ASN A 11 8.42 11.55 40.53
C ASN A 11 8.58 10.54 39.37
N ALA A 12 9.10 9.34 39.64
CA ALA A 12 9.21 8.28 38.64
C ALA A 12 7.82 7.77 38.19
N PHE A 13 6.87 7.58 39.11
CA PHE A 13 5.50 7.20 38.80
C PHE A 13 4.75 8.29 38.03
N SER A 14 4.93 9.56 38.40
CA SER A 14 4.31 10.69 37.71
C SER A 14 4.88 10.87 36.30
N SER A 15 6.21 10.77 36.13
CA SER A 15 6.84 10.79 34.81
C SER A 15 6.40 9.64 33.91
N SER A 16 6.26 8.43 34.46
CA SER A 16 5.75 7.26 33.73
C SER A 16 4.29 7.46 33.32
N TYR A 17 3.45 7.97 34.22
CA TYR A 17 2.05 8.31 33.92
C TYR A 17 1.93 9.35 32.81
N TYR A 18 2.67 10.46 32.88
CA TYR A 18 2.67 11.48 31.82
C TYR A 18 3.20 10.93 30.50
N PHE A 19 4.20 10.04 30.53
CA PHE A 19 4.69 9.35 29.34
C PHE A 19 3.61 8.46 28.70
N TYR A 20 2.89 7.66 29.48
CA TYR A 20 1.76 6.87 28.98
C TYR A 20 0.60 7.74 28.50
N GLN A 21 0.35 8.87 29.14
CA GLN A 21 -0.69 9.81 28.73
C GLN A 21 -0.35 10.48 27.41
N LEU A 22 0.90 10.91 27.22
CA LEU A 22 1.42 11.44 25.95
C LEU A 22 1.42 10.38 24.85
N LEU A 23 1.85 9.15 25.15
CA LEU A 23 1.78 8.03 24.20
C LEU A 23 0.34 7.73 23.78
N SER A 24 -0.60 7.63 24.72
CA SER A 24 -2.02 7.41 24.42
C SER A 24 -2.63 8.56 23.61
N TYR A 25 -2.28 9.81 23.91
CA TYR A 25 -2.74 10.96 23.16
C TYR A 25 -2.20 10.96 21.71
N ASN A 26 -0.90 10.73 21.53
CA ASN A 26 -0.29 10.59 20.20
C ASN A 26 -0.92 9.45 19.41
N TYR A 27 -1.23 8.32 20.06
CA TYR A 27 -1.92 7.19 19.42
C TYR A 27 -3.35 7.55 18.98
N GLN A 28 -4.04 8.43 19.72
CA GLN A 28 -5.37 8.92 19.35
C GLN A 28 -5.35 9.93 18.19
N LEU A 29 -4.21 10.59 17.93
CA LEU A 29 -4.05 11.52 16.80
C LEU A 29 -3.78 10.79 15.48
N ILE A 30 -3.21 9.59 15.53
CA ILE A 30 -2.92 8.80 14.33
C ILE A 30 -4.23 8.26 13.77
N SER A 31 -4.60 8.77 12.60
CA SER A 31 -5.68 8.26 11.77
C SER A 31 -5.11 7.52 10.57
N MET A 32 -5.80 6.48 10.12
CA MET A 32 -5.41 5.71 8.94
C MET A 32 -6.38 6.00 7.80
N HIS A 33 -5.82 6.33 6.65
CA HIS A 33 -6.55 6.56 5.41
C HIS A 33 -6.10 5.55 4.35
N THR A 34 -6.98 5.26 3.40
CA THR A 34 -6.66 4.43 2.24
C THR A 34 -7.05 5.13 0.96
N ILE A 35 -6.10 5.24 0.03
CA ILE A 35 -6.37 5.63 -1.35
C ILE A 35 -6.62 4.36 -2.18
N HIS A 36 -7.70 4.39 -2.95
CA HIS A 36 -8.14 3.27 -3.79
C HIS A 36 -8.13 3.66 -5.27
N LEU A 37 -7.44 2.88 -6.09
CA LEU A 37 -7.53 2.93 -7.55
C LEU A 37 -8.02 1.58 -8.04
N HIS A 38 -9.32 1.50 -8.36
CA HIS A 38 -9.98 0.24 -8.70
C HIS A 38 -10.41 0.18 -10.15
N LYS A 39 -10.49 -1.05 -10.67
CA LYS A 39 -10.92 -1.37 -12.03
C LYS A 39 -10.12 -0.63 -13.10
N LEU A 40 -8.83 -0.46 -12.86
CA LEU A 40 -7.95 0.13 -13.86
C LEU A 40 -7.68 -0.90 -14.95
N MET A 41 -7.92 -0.54 -16.20
CA MET A 41 -7.74 -1.44 -17.35
C MET A 41 -6.46 -1.13 -18.10
N PHE A 42 -5.67 -2.17 -18.35
CA PHE A 42 -4.43 -2.08 -19.13
C PHE A 42 -4.33 -3.23 -20.12
N PHE A 43 -3.98 -2.91 -21.36
CA PHE A 43 -3.55 -3.92 -22.32
C PHE A 43 -2.03 -4.06 -22.28
N ALA A 44 -1.52 -5.29 -22.14
CA ALA A 44 -0.08 -5.55 -22.03
C ALA A 44 0.31 -6.96 -22.49
N PHE A 45 1.61 -7.19 -22.64
CA PHE A 45 2.19 -8.45 -23.15
C PHE A 45 2.89 -9.26 -22.04
N HIS A 46 2.31 -9.28 -20.84
CA HIS A 46 2.83 -10.07 -19.73
C HIS A 46 2.50 -11.55 -19.89
N GLY A 47 3.41 -12.43 -19.46
CA GLY A 47 3.23 -13.86 -19.53
C GLY A 47 4.50 -14.63 -19.88
N LEU A 48 4.47 -15.94 -19.58
CA LEU A 48 5.56 -16.86 -19.88
C LEU A 48 5.43 -17.45 -21.29
N HIS A 49 4.20 -17.68 -21.74
CA HIS A 49 3.93 -18.36 -23.00
C HIS A 49 4.17 -17.40 -24.19
N GLU A 50 4.73 -17.93 -25.27
CA GLU A 50 5.03 -17.13 -26.47
C GLU A 50 3.78 -16.46 -27.05
N GLU A 51 2.63 -17.12 -26.97
CA GLU A 51 1.34 -16.59 -27.40
C GLU A 51 0.96 -15.31 -26.64
N GLU A 52 1.23 -15.24 -25.33
CA GLU A 52 0.94 -14.06 -24.50
C GLU A 52 1.83 -12.88 -24.89
N LYS A 53 3.07 -13.15 -25.29
CA LYS A 53 4.04 -12.13 -25.72
C LYS A 53 3.70 -11.54 -27.08
N ILE A 54 2.94 -12.26 -27.91
CA ILE A 54 2.56 -11.84 -29.27
C ILE A 54 1.15 -11.23 -29.29
N ILE A 55 0.19 -11.90 -28.67
CA ILE A 55 -1.23 -11.52 -28.71
C ILE A 55 -1.54 -10.46 -27.65
N GLY A 56 -0.90 -10.54 -26.48
CA GLY A 56 -1.19 -9.69 -25.34
C GLY A 56 -2.46 -10.08 -24.59
N ASN A 57 -2.80 -9.30 -23.57
CA ASN A 57 -3.99 -9.48 -22.75
C ASN A 57 -4.50 -8.18 -22.14
N ASP A 58 -5.76 -8.21 -21.72
CA ASP A 58 -6.34 -7.20 -20.86
C ASP A 58 -6.15 -7.59 -19.39
N PHE A 59 -5.69 -6.62 -18.61
CA PHE A 59 -5.48 -6.75 -17.18
C PHE A 59 -6.32 -5.71 -16.44
N GLU A 60 -7.07 -6.17 -15.43
CA GLU A 60 -7.73 -5.30 -14.46
C GLU A 60 -6.86 -5.21 -13.20
N LEU A 61 -6.60 -3.98 -12.74
CA LEU A 61 -5.84 -3.70 -11.54
C LEU A 61 -6.69 -3.01 -10.47
N ASN A 62 -6.53 -3.47 -9.23
CA ASN A 62 -7.06 -2.84 -8.03
C ASN A 62 -5.90 -2.58 -7.06
N VAL A 63 -5.66 -1.31 -6.72
CA VAL A 63 -4.55 -0.89 -5.85
C VAL A 63 -5.08 -0.09 -4.66
N ASP A 64 -4.73 -0.56 -3.47
CA ASP A 64 -5.01 0.11 -2.20
C ASP A 64 -3.69 0.52 -1.54
N VAL A 65 -3.60 1.78 -1.14
CA VAL A 65 -2.44 2.32 -0.40
C VAL A 65 -2.95 2.92 0.90
N ALA A 66 -2.68 2.24 2.01
CA ALA A 66 -3.03 2.73 3.34
C ALA A 66 -1.84 3.47 3.96
N PHE A 67 -2.11 4.61 4.58
CA PHE A 67 -1.11 5.48 5.18
C PHE A 67 -1.67 6.11 6.46
N ASN A 68 -0.77 6.47 7.36
CA ASN A 68 -1.11 7.12 8.62
C ASN A 68 -0.92 8.64 8.51
N THR A 69 -1.78 9.37 9.19
CA THR A 69 -1.69 10.83 9.36
C THR A 69 -1.91 11.21 10.81
N GLU A 70 -1.08 12.12 11.31
CA GLU A 70 -1.19 12.66 12.68
C GLU A 70 -2.10 13.90 12.75
N GLU A 71 -2.40 14.49 11.59
CA GLU A 71 -3.25 15.67 11.46
C GLU A 71 -4.32 15.44 10.38
N PRO A 72 -5.47 16.14 10.45
CA PRO A 72 -6.46 16.11 9.39
C PRO A 72 -5.87 16.50 8.04
N VAL A 73 -6.19 15.73 6.99
CA VAL A 73 -5.79 16.01 5.61
C VAL A 73 -6.57 17.22 5.07
N ALA A 74 -5.88 18.33 4.86
CA ALA A 74 -6.39 19.55 4.23
C ALA A 74 -5.70 19.87 2.89
N ASP A 75 -4.52 19.29 2.63
CA ASP A 75 -3.75 19.53 1.41
C ASP A 75 -3.09 18.28 0.82
N LEU A 76 -2.61 18.38 -0.43
CA LEU A 76 -2.01 17.26 -1.17
C LEU A 76 -0.71 16.74 -0.56
N LYS A 77 0.01 17.52 0.25
CA LYS A 77 1.22 17.07 0.95
C LYS A 77 0.87 16.20 2.16
N GLN A 78 -0.37 16.28 2.65
CA GLN A 78 -0.86 15.48 3.77
C GLN A 78 -1.44 14.12 3.34
N THR A 79 -1.47 13.82 2.04
CA THR A 79 -2.02 12.56 1.49
C THR A 79 -1.11 11.95 0.43
N ILE A 80 -1.40 10.71 0.04
CA ILE A 80 -0.77 10.06 -1.10
C ILE A 80 -1.47 10.51 -2.39
N ASN A 81 -0.72 11.11 -3.30
CA ASN A 81 -1.27 11.58 -4.57
C ASN A 81 -1.60 10.39 -5.50
N TYR A 82 -2.89 10.10 -5.69
CA TYR A 82 -3.36 9.03 -6.56
C TYR A 82 -2.94 9.21 -8.03
N VAL A 83 -2.72 10.44 -8.50
CA VAL A 83 -2.22 10.68 -9.87
C VAL A 83 -0.81 10.11 -10.02
N THR A 84 0.05 10.35 -9.02
CA THR A 84 1.41 9.79 -8.99
C THR A 84 1.38 8.26 -8.91
N VAL A 85 0.48 7.70 -8.09
CA VAL A 85 0.28 6.24 -8.00
C VAL A 85 -0.17 5.67 -9.35
N TYR A 86 -1.14 6.29 -10.02
CA TYR A 86 -1.59 5.87 -11.34
C TYR A 86 -0.47 5.90 -12.38
N GLU A 87 0.37 6.94 -12.38
CA GLU A 87 1.51 7.03 -13.30
C GLU A 87 2.56 5.93 -13.06
N ILE A 88 2.79 5.52 -11.80
CA ILE A 88 3.62 4.35 -11.49
C ILE A 88 3.00 3.08 -12.07
N ILE A 89 1.70 2.85 -11.82
CA ILE A 89 0.97 1.67 -12.31
C ILE A 89 1.08 1.59 -13.83
N LYS A 90 0.75 2.69 -14.52
CA LYS A 90 0.78 2.79 -15.98
C LYS A 90 2.17 2.50 -16.54
N LYS A 91 3.23 3.07 -15.97
CA LYS A 91 4.61 2.83 -16.40
C LYS A 91 5.03 1.38 -16.16
N ARG A 92 4.68 0.79 -15.02
CA ARG A 92 5.06 -0.58 -14.70
C ARG A 92 4.33 -1.61 -15.57
N MET A 93 3.04 -1.39 -15.86
CA MET A 93 2.24 -2.24 -16.75
C MET A 93 2.70 -2.17 -18.21
N ALA A 94 3.38 -1.10 -18.63
CA ALA A 94 3.97 -1.02 -19.98
C ALA A 94 5.20 -1.92 -20.19
N ILE A 95 5.80 -2.45 -19.12
CA ILE A 95 7.02 -3.27 -19.19
C ILE A 95 6.62 -4.75 -19.16
N ALA A 96 6.70 -5.42 -20.32
CA ALA A 96 6.46 -6.87 -20.42
C ALA A 96 7.26 -7.64 -19.36
N THR A 97 6.60 -8.55 -18.66
CA THR A 97 7.18 -9.27 -17.52
C THR A 97 6.55 -10.67 -17.49
N PRO A 98 7.32 -11.74 -17.23
CA PRO A 98 6.78 -13.09 -17.26
C PRO A 98 5.71 -13.38 -16.19
N LEU A 99 5.89 -12.83 -14.98
CA LEU A 99 5.07 -13.14 -13.81
C LEU A 99 4.35 -11.89 -13.29
N LEU A 100 3.09 -12.04 -12.89
CA LEU A 100 2.29 -10.96 -12.33
C LEU A 100 2.75 -10.59 -10.91
N GLU A 101 3.30 -11.56 -10.18
CA GLU A 101 3.88 -11.38 -8.85
C GLU A 101 5.02 -10.38 -8.88
N THR A 102 5.93 -10.50 -9.83
CA THR A 102 7.04 -9.55 -10.04
C THR A 102 6.52 -8.15 -10.33
N ILE A 103 5.47 -8.03 -11.15
CA ILE A 103 4.85 -6.74 -11.46
C ILE A 103 4.28 -6.09 -10.19
N ALA A 104 3.55 -6.85 -9.39
CA ALA A 104 2.93 -6.34 -8.17
C ALA A 104 3.97 -5.97 -7.10
N GLU A 105 5.02 -6.76 -6.92
CA GLU A 105 6.10 -6.47 -5.98
C GLU A 105 6.89 -5.22 -6.38
N ASP A 106 7.29 -5.10 -7.64
CA ASP A 106 7.98 -3.92 -8.16
C ASP A 106 7.11 -2.66 -7.99
N MET A 107 5.83 -2.78 -8.33
CA MET A 107 4.86 -1.68 -8.21
C MET A 107 4.67 -1.25 -6.76
N ALA A 108 4.54 -2.19 -5.82
CA ALA A 108 4.46 -1.89 -4.40
C ALA A 108 5.74 -1.22 -3.88
N ALA A 109 6.92 -1.69 -4.32
CA ALA A 109 8.19 -1.07 -3.94
C ALA A 109 8.29 0.39 -4.42
N LEU A 110 7.88 0.67 -5.66
CA LEU A 110 7.86 2.03 -6.22
C LEU A 110 6.84 2.94 -5.52
N ILE A 111 5.65 2.43 -5.21
CA ILE A 111 4.62 3.19 -4.48
C ILE A 111 5.09 3.50 -3.07
N TYR A 112 5.71 2.54 -2.36
CA TYR A 112 6.23 2.75 -1.01
C TYR A 112 7.29 3.85 -0.95
N GLN A 113 8.10 3.98 -2.01
CA GLN A 113 9.11 5.04 -2.11
C GLN A 113 8.54 6.46 -2.26
N LEU A 114 7.24 6.60 -2.55
CA LEU A 114 6.61 7.92 -2.65
C LEU A 114 6.52 8.64 -1.32
N ASP A 115 6.27 7.89 -0.23
CA ASP A 115 5.93 8.49 1.05
C ASP A 115 6.16 7.53 2.22
N ALA A 116 6.91 8.00 3.22
CA ALA A 116 7.23 7.22 4.42
C ALA A 116 6.01 6.93 5.31
N ARG A 117 4.88 7.62 5.10
CA ARG A 117 3.64 7.38 5.86
C ARG A 117 2.91 6.12 5.43
N VAL A 118 3.24 5.53 4.28
CA VAL A 118 2.60 4.30 3.80
C VAL A 118 2.83 3.16 4.79
N GLN A 119 1.74 2.53 5.23
CA GLN A 119 1.74 1.43 6.19
C GLN A 119 1.38 0.09 5.55
N PHE A 120 0.62 0.13 4.44
CA PHE A 120 0.16 -1.07 3.78
C PHE A 120 -0.14 -0.81 2.31
N ILE A 121 0.22 -1.77 1.47
CA ILE A 121 -0.12 -1.78 0.05
C ILE A 121 -0.78 -3.12 -0.27
N SER A 122 -1.89 -3.08 -1.00
CA SER A 122 -2.53 -4.24 -1.64
C SER A 122 -2.65 -3.99 -3.13
N ILE A 123 -2.12 -4.91 -3.94
CA ILE A 123 -2.20 -4.85 -5.40
C ILE A 123 -2.81 -6.16 -5.88
N ASN A 124 -3.94 -6.05 -6.55
CA ASN A 124 -4.58 -7.16 -7.23
C ASN A 124 -4.48 -6.95 -8.75
N ILE A 125 -4.00 -7.97 -9.45
CA ILE A 125 -3.84 -7.97 -10.91
C ILE A 125 -4.63 -9.17 -11.43
N ILE A 126 -5.61 -8.92 -12.29
CA ILE A 126 -6.48 -9.92 -12.87
C ILE A 126 -6.25 -9.95 -14.38
N LYS A 127 -5.96 -11.13 -14.91
CA LYS A 127 -5.96 -11.41 -16.34
C LYS A 127 -7.38 -11.74 -16.79
N ILE A 128 -7.92 -10.90 -17.66
CA ILE A 128 -9.32 -10.99 -18.08
C ILE A 128 -9.51 -12.12 -19.10
N ASN A 129 -8.61 -12.25 -20.08
CA ASN A 129 -8.74 -13.22 -21.15
C ASN A 129 -7.74 -14.38 -20.95
N VAL A 130 -8.17 -15.47 -20.32
CA VAL A 130 -7.28 -16.59 -20.03
C VAL A 130 -7.18 -17.53 -21.24
N PRO A 131 -5.99 -17.79 -21.80
CA PRO A 131 -5.80 -18.63 -22.99
C PRO A 131 -5.87 -20.12 -22.64
N ILE A 132 -6.97 -20.55 -22.04
CA ILE A 132 -7.24 -21.94 -21.69
C ILE A 132 -8.57 -22.34 -22.36
N ASN A 133 -8.54 -23.39 -23.19
CA ASN A 133 -9.72 -23.86 -23.88
C ASN A 133 -10.83 -24.23 -22.87
N ASN A 134 -12.06 -23.78 -23.15
CA ASN A 134 -13.24 -23.97 -22.29
C ASN A 134 -13.12 -23.36 -20.88
N PHE A 135 -12.25 -22.37 -20.69
CA PHE A 135 -12.18 -21.62 -19.44
C PHE A 135 -13.20 -20.48 -19.41
N SER A 136 -13.92 -20.36 -18.30
CA SER A 136 -14.85 -19.26 -18.03
C SER A 136 -14.50 -18.64 -16.68
N GLY A 137 -14.24 -17.34 -16.65
CA GLY A 137 -13.84 -16.60 -15.46
C GLY A 137 -12.55 -15.82 -15.70
N THR A 138 -11.88 -15.45 -14.62
CA THR A 138 -10.62 -14.71 -14.64
C THR A 138 -9.61 -15.38 -13.72
N VAL A 139 -8.32 -15.19 -13.98
CA VAL A 139 -7.23 -15.58 -13.06
C VAL A 139 -6.45 -14.34 -12.66
N GLY A 140 -5.80 -14.38 -11.51
CA GLY A 140 -5.05 -13.22 -11.05
C GLY A 140 -4.32 -13.49 -9.76
N ILE A 141 -3.54 -12.51 -9.34
CA ILE A 141 -2.81 -12.53 -8.07
C ILE A 141 -3.25 -11.38 -7.19
N THR A 142 -3.00 -11.52 -5.89
CA THR A 142 -3.10 -10.42 -4.94
C THR A 142 -1.84 -10.41 -4.10
N TYR A 143 -1.08 -9.32 -4.21
CA TYR A 143 0.07 -9.04 -3.37
C TYR A 143 -0.33 -8.09 -2.24
N LYS A 144 0.11 -8.38 -1.01
CA LYS A 144 -0.16 -7.57 0.18
C LYS A 144 1.09 -7.45 1.01
N LYS A 145 1.47 -6.23 1.36
CA LYS A 145 2.63 -5.96 2.24
C LYS A 145 2.33 -4.86 3.23
N LYS A 146 2.63 -5.14 4.50
CA LYS A 146 2.69 -4.13 5.57
C LYS A 146 4.12 -3.61 5.68
N TYR A 147 4.26 -2.33 5.98
CA TYR A 147 5.53 -1.62 6.13
C TYR A 147 5.66 -1.08 7.55
#